data_AF-A0A139WYW9-F1
#
_entry.id   AF-A0A139WYW9-F1
#
_cell.length_a   1.000
_cell.length_b   1.000
_cell.length_c   1.000
_cell.angle_alpha   90.00
_cell.angle_beta   90.00
_cell.angle_gamma   90.00
#
_symmetry.space_group_name_H-M   'P 1'
#
loop_
_entity.id
_entity.type
_entity.pdbx_description
1 polymer ?
#
loop_
_entity_poly.entity_id
_entity_poly.type
_entity_poly.pdbx_seq_one_letter_code
_entity_poly.pdbx_strand_id
1 'polypeptide(L)' 'MTNTELKQYISQHRNNDEAFRAVLEVLMSRHDPNAPYQAYPFELTDPKSKVEALLIEKIKQAEQ' A
#
# COMPACT_ATOMS: atom_id res chain seq x y z
N MET A 1 9.07 9.08 11.91
CA MET A 1 8.28 7.83 11.77
C MET A 1 9.09 6.78 11.05
N THR A 2 9.30 5.66 11.73
CA THR A 2 9.79 4.37 11.22
C THR A 2 8.69 3.65 10.44
N ASN A 3 9.04 2.62 9.67
CA ASN A 3 8.05 1.83 8.92
C ASN A 3 7.03 1.14 9.85
N THR A 4 7.43 0.79 11.07
CA THR A 4 6.53 0.21 12.09
C THR A 4 5.48 1.23 12.54
N GLU A 5 5.90 2.46 12.81
CA GLU A 5 5.00 3.55 13.22
C GLU A 5 4.03 3.93 12.09
N LEU A 6 4.50 3.94 10.83
CA LEU A 6 3.64 4.20 9.66
C LEU A 6 2.56 3.12 9.51
N LYS A 7 2.94 1.84 9.65
CA LYS A 7 1.99 0.72 9.60
C LYS A 7 0.96 0.76 10.74
N GLN A 8 1.40 1.10 11.95
CA GLN A 8 0.49 1.29 13.08
C GLN A 8 -0.46 2.46 12.86
N TYR A 9 0.03 3.59 12.34
CA TYR A 9 -0.79 4.74 12.04
C TYR A 9 -1.86 4.44 10.97
N ILE A 10 -1.48 3.76 9.88
CA ILE A 10 -2.42 3.26 8.87
C ILE A 10 -3.49 2.37 9.51
N SER A 11 -3.07 1.46 10.41
CA SER A 11 -3.96 0.56 11.14
C SER A 11 -4.91 1.28 12.13
N GLN A 12 -4.54 2.44 12.64
CA GLN A 12 -5.40 3.24 13.53
C GLN A 12 -6.35 4.16 12.75
N HIS A 13 -5.93 4.60 11.56
CA HIS A 13 -6.64 5.58 10.74
C HIS A 13 -7.23 4.97 9.46
N ARG A 14 -7.55 3.66 9.45
CA ARG A 14 -8.05 2.91 8.28
C ARG A 14 -9.29 3.54 7.64
N ASN A 15 -10.13 4.18 8.45
CA ASN A 15 -11.40 4.79 8.04
C ASN A 15 -11.28 6.29 7.72
N ASN A 16 -10.08 6.86 7.82
CA ASN A 16 -9.81 8.25 7.44
C ASN A 16 -9.03 8.24 6.13
N ASP A 17 -9.73 8.46 5.02
CA ASP A 17 -9.15 8.37 3.68
C ASP A 17 -7.95 9.30 3.47
N GLU A 18 -8.01 10.52 4.01
CA GLU A 18 -6.93 11.51 3.87
C GLU A 18 -5.68 11.10 4.65
N ALA A 19 -5.85 10.71 5.92
CA ALA A 19 -4.76 10.26 6.77
C ALA A 19 -4.15 8.93 6.26
N PHE A 20 -4.99 8.02 5.75
CA PHE A 20 -4.55 6.77 5.15
C PHE A 20 -3.73 7.02 3.88
N ARG A 21 -4.23 7.90 2.99
CA ARG A 21 -3.57 8.21 1.72
C ARG A 21 -2.20 8.86 1.92
N ALA A 22 -2.13 9.88 2.77
CA ALA A 22 -0.88 10.59 3.07
C ALA A 22 0.21 9.65 3.63
N VAL A 23 -0.17 8.75 4.53
CA VAL A 23 0.80 7.82 5.14
C VAL A 23 1.17 6.68 4.19
N LEU A 24 0.25 6.22 3.35
CA LEU A 24 0.54 5.23 2.32
C LEU A 24 1.52 5.78 1.27
N GLU A 25 1.38 7.04 0.88
CA GLU A 25 2.28 7.70 -0.07
C GLU A 25 3.71 7.79 0.48
N VAL A 26 3.86 8.19 1.74
CA VAL A 26 5.18 8.21 2.42
C VAL A 26 5.79 6.80 2.50
N LEU A 27 4.96 5.77 2.71
CA LEU A 27 5.42 4.40 2.80
C LEU A 27 5.88 3.85 1.43
N MET A 28 5.15 4.16 0.36
CA MET A 28 5.54 3.78 -1.01
C MET A 28 6.72 4.60 -1.54
N SER A 29 6.87 5.86 -1.14
CA SER A 29 8.03 6.69 -1.52
C SER A 29 9.35 6.20 -0.94
N ARG A 30 9.29 5.44 0.17
CA ARG A 30 10.45 4.82 0.83
C ARG A 30 10.74 3.41 0.33
N HIS A 31 9.98 2.94 -0.65
CA HIS A 31 10.13 1.62 -1.20
C HIS A 31 11.51 1.46 -1.87
N ASP A 32 12.02 0.24 -1.83
CA ASP A 32 13.34 -0.07 -2.38
C ASP A 32 13.40 0.25 -3.88
N PRO A 33 14.42 0.97 -4.36
CA PRO A 33 14.54 1.34 -5.77
C PRO A 33 14.83 0.14 -6.69
N ASN A 34 15.25 -1.01 -6.15
CA ASN A 34 15.48 -2.24 -6.92
C ASN A 34 14.25 -3.14 -6.97
N ALA A 35 13.20 -2.83 -6.21
CA ALA A 35 11.97 -3.59 -6.24
C ALA A 35 11.06 -3.10 -7.39
N PRO A 36 10.19 -3.97 -7.94
CA PRO A 36 9.34 -3.63 -9.08
C PRO A 36 8.50 -2.39 -8.78
N TYR A 37 8.48 -1.44 -9.72
CA TYR A 37 7.68 -0.23 -9.59
C TYR A 37 6.20 -0.61 -9.44
N GLN A 38 5.62 -0.23 -8.31
CA GLN A 38 4.19 -0.28 -8.08
C GLN A 38 3.64 1.14 -8.19
N ALA A 39 2.78 1.34 -9.18
CA ALA A 39 2.05 2.59 -9.33
C ALA A 39 1.20 2.87 -8.07
N TYR A 40 1.14 4.14 -7.68
CA TYR A 40 0.41 4.53 -6.50
C TYR A 40 -1.08 4.19 -6.67
N PRO A 41 -1.71 3.45 -5.74
CA PRO A 41 -3.05 2.89 -5.95
C PRO A 41 -4.12 3.92 -6.28
N PHE A 42 -4.02 5.13 -5.74
CA PHE A 42 -5.01 6.19 -5.96
C PHE A 42 -4.83 6.95 -7.28
N GLU A 43 -3.76 6.70 -8.03
CA GLU A 43 -3.58 7.22 -9.40
C GLU A 43 -4.01 6.20 -10.47
N LEU A 44 -4.39 4.98 -10.07
CA LEU A 44 -4.88 3.97 -10.98
C LEU A 44 -6.29 4.33 -11.50
N THR A 45 -6.55 4.01 -12.76
CA THR A 45 -7.87 4.21 -13.39
C THR A 45 -8.97 3.38 -12.72
N ASP A 46 -8.62 2.22 -12.16
CA ASP A 46 -9.50 1.38 -11.34
C ASP A 46 -8.73 0.84 -10.13
N PRO A 47 -8.63 1.64 -9.05
CA PRO A 47 -7.82 1.32 -7.87
C PRO A 47 -8.24 0.02 -7.21
N LYS A 48 -9.55 -0.21 -7.10
CA LYS A 48 -10.12 -1.31 -6.32
C LYS A 48 -9.77 -2.65 -6.94
N SER A 49 -10.07 -2.84 -8.22
CA SER A 49 -9.83 -4.12 -8.90
C SER A 49 -8.33 -4.42 -9.04
N LYS A 50 -7.50 -3.39 -9.24
CA LYS A 50 -6.05 -3.56 -9.36
C LYS A 50 -5.39 -3.95 -8.03
N VAL A 51 -5.79 -3.31 -6.93
CA VAL A 51 -5.29 -3.66 -5.59
C VAL A 51 -5.78 -5.05 -5.17
N GLU A 52 -7.03 -5.39 -5.46
CA GLU A 52 -7.60 -6.71 -5.14
C GLU A 52 -6.86 -7.83 -5.89
N ALA A 53 -6.60 -7.66 -7.19
CA ALA A 53 -5.81 -8.62 -7.96
C ALA A 53 -4.40 -8.80 -7.39
N LEU A 54 -3.74 -7.70 -6.99
CA LEU A 54 -2.41 -7.74 -6.38
C LEU A 54 -2.41 -8.44 -5.02
N LEU A 55 -3.45 -8.23 -4.21
CA LEU A 55 -3.63 -8.90 -2.92
C LEU A 55 -3.81 -10.41 -3.13
N ILE A 56 -4.65 -10.81 -4.08
CA ILE A 56 -4.88 -12.22 -4.42
C ILE A 56 -3.58 -12.88 -4.90
N GLU A 57 -2.81 -12.21 -5.76
CA GLU A 57 -1.52 -12.73 -6.24
C GLU A 57 -0.53 -12.94 -5.09
N LYS A 58 -0.43 -11.98 -4.16
CA LYS A 58 0.44 -12.11 -2.98
C LYS A 58 0.00 -13.19 -2.01
N ILE A 59 -1.31 -13.37 -1.80
CA ILE A 59 -1.83 -14.46 -0.96
C ILE A 59 -1.43 -15.81 -1.57
N LYS A 60 -1.64 -15.98 -2.88
CA LYS A 60 -1.25 -17.21 -3.60
C LYS A 60 0.25 -17.51 -3.50
N GLN A 61 1.09 -16.49 -3.55
CA GLN A 61 2.55 -16.64 -3.38
C GLN A 61 2.96 -16.99 -1.94
N ALA A 62 2.19 -16.58 -0.94
CA ALA A 62 2.46 -16.87 0.48
C ALA A 62 1.94 -18.24 0.93
N GLU A 63 0.99 -18.82 0.21
CA GLU A 63 0.44 -20.17 0.45
C GLU A 63 1.25 -21.29 -0.26
N GLN A 64 2.32 -20.95 -1.00
CA GLN A 64 3.27 -21.88 -1.62
C GLN A 64 4.55 -22.03 -0.80
#